data_AF-A0AAQ0MG41-F1
#
_entry.id   AF-A0AAQ0MG41-F1
#
_cell.length_a   1.000
_cell.length_b   1.000
_cell.length_c   1.000
_cell.angle_alpha   90.00
_cell.angle_beta   90.00
_cell.angle_gamma   90.00
#
_symmetry.space_group_name_H-M   'P 1'
#
loop_
_entity.id
_entity.type
_entity.pdbx_description
1 polymer ?
#
loop_
_entity_poly.entity_id
_entity_poly.type
_entity_poly.pdbx_seq_one_letter_code
_entity_poly.pdbx_strand_id
1 'polypeptide(L)'
;KDLLEEIDLDEELKLLRDELESATGQRLTRAIKRLEVVESFRNSGNKPSWMILDVLPIIPPEIRPMVQLDGGRFATSDLNDL
;
A
#
# COMPACT_ATOMS: atom_id res chain seq x y z
N LYS A 1 -6.02 -8.82 -7.07
CA LYS A 1 -5.72 -9.33 -5.71
C LYS A 1 -5.00 -10.66 -5.81
N ASP A 2 -5.56 -11.59 -6.58
CA ASP A 2 -5.07 -12.96 -6.80
C ASP A 2 -3.58 -12.98 -7.22
N LEU A 3 -3.20 -12.20 -8.23
CA LEU A 3 -1.79 -12.09 -8.65
C LEU A 3 -0.83 -11.60 -7.56
N LEU A 4 -1.31 -10.83 -6.57
CA LEU A 4 -0.48 -10.35 -5.45
C LEU A 4 -0.42 -11.37 -4.30
N GLU A 5 -1.41 -12.28 -4.21
CA GLU A 5 -1.42 -13.37 -3.24
C GLU A 5 -0.52 -14.53 -3.68
N GLU A 6 -0.36 -14.72 -4.98
CA GLU A 6 0.51 -15.73 -5.58
C GLU A 6 2.00 -15.34 -5.56
N ILE A 7 2.35 -14.12 -5.12
CA ILE A 7 3.75 -13.68 -5.06
C ILE A 7 4.46 -14.34 -3.89
N ASP A 8 5.43 -15.21 -4.20
CA ASP A 8 6.42 -15.67 -3.25
C ASP A 8 7.57 -14.64 -3.17
N LEU A 9 7.62 -13.93 -2.03
CA LEU A 9 8.64 -12.90 -1.78
C LEU A 9 10.04 -13.47 -1.60
N ASP A 10 10.20 -14.71 -1.11
CA ASP A 10 11.51 -15.34 -0.93
C ASP A 10 12.07 -15.82 -2.29
N GLU A 11 11.21 -16.36 -3.16
CA GLU A 11 11.59 -16.73 -4.52
C GLU A 11 11.97 -15.50 -5.36
N GLU A 12 11.14 -14.46 -5.33
CA GLU A 12 11.38 -13.22 -6.07
C GLU A 12 12.66 -12.51 -5.60
N LEU A 13 12.94 -12.52 -4.29
CA LEU A 13 14.19 -11.99 -3.73
C LEU A 13 15.41 -12.71 -4.30
N LYS A 14 15.36 -14.05 -4.38
CA LYS A 14 16.45 -14.85 -4.93
C LYS A 14 16.66 -14.52 -6.42
N LEU A 15 15.60 -14.50 -7.21
CA LEU A 15 15.67 -14.15 -8.63
C LEU A 15 16.25 -12.76 -8.86
N LEU A 16 15.84 -11.77 -8.07
CA LEU A 16 16.35 -10.41 -8.19
C LEU A 16 17.83 -10.31 -7.79
N ARG A 17 18.28 -11.06 -6.78
CA ARG A 17 19.71 -11.10 -6.41
C ARG A 17 20.56 -11.69 -7.53
N ASP A 18 20.11 -12.77 -8.15
CA ASP A 18 20.79 -13.38 -9.30
C ASP A 18 20.79 -12.43 -10.52
N GLU A 19 19.69 -11.70 -10.74
CA GLU A 19 19.60 -10.68 -11.80
C GLU A 19 20.56 -9.51 -11.56
N LEU A 20 20.80 -9.10 -10.32
CA LEU A 20 21.75 -8.01 -10.01
C LEU A 20 23.19 -8.35 -10.39
N GLU A 21 23.60 -9.62 -10.31
CA GLU A 21 24.96 -10.03 -10.68
C GLU A 21 25.22 -9.95 -12.19
N SER A 22 24.17 -10.09 -13.00
CA SER A 22 24.26 -10.14 -14.46
C SER A 22 23.74 -8.87 -15.16
N ALA A 23 22.93 -8.05 -14.49
CA ALA A 23 22.30 -6.87 -15.07
C ALA A 23 23.25 -5.67 -15.13
N THR A 24 23.15 -4.89 -16.20
CA THR A 24 23.90 -3.63 -16.37
C THR A 24 22.98 -2.48 -16.78
N GLY A 25 23.46 -1.25 -16.56
CA GLY A 25 22.77 -0.02 -16.95
C GLY A 25 21.34 0.08 -16.38
N GLN A 26 20.37 0.35 -17.25
CA GLN A 26 18.98 0.56 -16.86
C GLN A 26 18.30 -0.68 -16.28
N ARG A 27 18.78 -1.88 -16.64
CA ARG A 27 18.23 -3.14 -16.10
C ARG A 27 18.63 -3.30 -14.64
N LEU A 28 19.88 -3.01 -14.32
CA LEU A 28 20.39 -3.00 -12.94
C LEU A 28 19.59 -2.02 -12.07
N THR A 29 19.39 -0.78 -12.53
CA THR A 29 18.61 0.22 -11.77
C THR A 29 17.17 -0.23 -11.50
N ARG A 30 16.54 -0.94 -12.44
CA ARG A 30 15.18 -1.49 -12.24
C ARG A 30 15.18 -2.65 -11.23
N ALA A 31 16.15 -3.55 -11.33
CA ALA A 31 16.29 -4.66 -10.40
C ALA A 31 16.54 -4.19 -8.96
N ILE A 32 17.38 -3.17 -8.76
CA ILE A 32 17.62 -2.57 -7.43
C ILE A 32 16.32 -2.04 -6.82
N LYS A 33 15.56 -1.23 -7.57
CA LYS A 33 14.29 -0.66 -7.07
C LYS A 33 13.26 -1.74 -6.73
N ARG A 34 13.22 -2.82 -7.51
CA ARG A 34 12.33 -3.97 -7.21
C ARG A 34 12.78 -4.69 -5.94
N LEU A 35 14.08 -4.92 -5.79
CA LEU A 35 14.64 -5.59 -4.62
C LEU A 35 14.34 -4.82 -3.34
N GLU A 36 14.47 -3.49 -3.35
CA GLU A 36 14.13 -2.63 -2.19
C GLU A 36 12.68 -2.82 -1.73
N VAL A 37 11.74 -2.89 -2.68
CA VAL A 37 10.31 -3.11 -2.39
C VAL A 37 10.08 -4.52 -1.82
N VAL A 38 10.67 -5.55 -2.43
CA VAL A 38 10.53 -6.94 -1.99
C VAL A 38 11.13 -7.14 -0.59
N GLU A 39 12.31 -6.58 -0.31
CA GLU A 39 12.92 -6.63 1.02
C GLU A 39 12.08 -5.89 2.06
N SER A 40 11.48 -4.74 1.70
CA SER A 40 10.59 -4.00 2.60
C SER A 40 9.35 -4.81 2.99
N PHE A 41 8.68 -5.46 2.02
CA PHE A 41 7.54 -6.34 2.32
C PHE A 41 7.94 -7.53 3.19
N ARG A 42 9.07 -8.18 2.87
CA ARG A 42 9.58 -9.32 3.62
C ARG A 42 9.94 -8.96 5.06
N ASN A 43 10.65 -7.85 5.28
CA ASN A 43 11.08 -7.41 6.60
C ASN A 43 9.92 -6.89 7.47
N SER A 44 8.90 -6.29 6.85
CA SER A 44 7.73 -5.79 7.57
C SER A 44 6.68 -6.87 7.87
N GLY A 45 6.74 -8.02 7.19
CA GLY A 45 5.72 -9.07 7.28
C GLY A 45 4.39 -8.68 6.62
N ASN A 46 4.34 -7.53 5.96
CA ASN A 46 3.17 -7.10 5.20
C ASN A 46 3.04 -7.95 3.94
N LYS A 47 1.81 -8.36 3.62
CA LYS A 47 1.54 -9.06 2.36
C LYS A 47 1.28 -8.04 1.24
N PRO A 48 1.80 -8.25 0.02
CA PRO A 48 1.50 -7.38 -1.12
C PRO A 48 0.00 -7.25 -1.40
N SER A 49 -0.78 -8.31 -1.15
CA SER A 49 -2.22 -8.31 -1.34
C SER A 49 -2.98 -7.31 -0.45
N TRP A 50 -2.40 -6.86 0.66
CA TRP A 50 -3.00 -5.87 1.56
C TRP A 50 -3.14 -4.47 0.93
N MET A 51 -2.46 -4.21 -0.20
CA MET A 51 -2.66 -2.99 -0.97
C MET A 51 -4.06 -2.91 -1.60
N ILE A 52 -4.77 -4.04 -1.72
CA ILE A 52 -6.12 -4.11 -2.25
C ILE A 52 -7.10 -4.23 -1.09
N LEU A 53 -7.95 -3.22 -0.91
CA LEU A 53 -8.93 -3.16 0.17
C LEU A 53 -10.21 -3.92 -0.24
N ASP A 54 -10.54 -4.98 0.50
CA ASP A 54 -11.88 -5.62 0.39
C ASP A 54 -12.93 -4.90 1.25
N VAL A 55 -12.48 -4.37 2.39
CA VAL A 55 -13.31 -3.64 3.37
C VAL A 55 -12.65 -2.31 3.64
N LEU A 56 -13.35 -1.23 3.29
CA LEU A 56 -12.87 0.14 3.54
C LEU A 56 -13.23 0.56 4.98
N PRO A 57 -12.26 0.83 5.86
CA PRO A 57 -12.54 1.29 7.21
C PRO A 57 -13.11 2.71 7.19
N ILE A 58 -14.10 2.95 8.04
CA ILE A 58 -14.71 4.27 8.23
C ILE A 58 -14.24 4.84 9.57
N ILE A 59 -13.79 6.10 9.55
CA ILE A 59 -13.32 6.79 10.76
C ILE A 59 -14.50 6.99 11.74
N PRO A 60 -14.28 6.84 13.06
CA PRO A 60 -15.33 7.07 14.06
C PRO A 60 -15.96 8.48 13.96
N PRO A 61 -17.26 8.63 14.29
CA PRO A 61 -17.97 9.92 14.22
C PRO A 61 -17.33 11.04 15.05
N GLU A 62 -16.64 10.72 16.14
CA GLU A 62 -15.99 11.67 17.03
C GLU A 62 -14.88 12.47 16.31
N ILE A 63 -14.24 11.86 15.31
CA ILE A 63 -13.19 12.48 14.49
C ILE A 63 -13.79 13.06 13.20
N ARG A 64 -15.07 12.77 12.91
CA ARG A 64 -15.85 13.33 11.79
C ARG A 64 -17.01 14.21 12.30
N PRO A 65 -16.73 15.31 13.02
CA PRO A 65 -17.77 16.09 13.66
C PRO A 65 -18.71 16.72 12.62
N MET A 66 -20.00 16.64 12.92
CA MET A 66 -21.03 17.46 12.29
C MET A 66 -21.59 18.37 13.38
N VAL A 67 -21.45 19.68 13.20
CA VAL A 67 -21.84 20.68 14.20
C VAL A 67 -23.07 21.44 13.71
N GLN A 68 -24.11 21.47 14.53
CA GLN A 68 -25.27 22.32 14.28
C GLN A 68 -24.92 23.77 14.63
N LEU A 69 -25.19 24.70 13.72
CA LEU A 69 -25.02 26.13 13.90
C LEU A 69 -26.37 26.81 14.18
N ASP A 70 -26.31 28.01 14.74
CA ASP A 70 -27.49 28.85 14.97
C ASP A 70 -28.27 29.07 13.66
N GLY A 71 -29.59 28.96 13.75
CA GLY A 71 -30.49 29.13 12.60
C GLY A 71 -30.68 27.90 11.72
N GLY A 72 -30.33 26.69 12.20
CA GLY A 72 -30.67 25.42 11.54
C GLY A 72 -29.70 24.99 10.43
N ARG A 73 -28.51 25.58 10.37
CA ARG A 73 -27.44 25.21 9.44
C ARG A 73 -26.55 24.13 10.06
N PHE A 74 -25.93 23.30 9.22
CA PHE A 74 -24.95 22.30 9.65
C PHE A 74 -23.59 22.62 9.06
N ALA A 75 -22.55 22.57 9.88
CA ALA A 75 -21.17 22.48 9.44
C ALA A 75 -20.77 20.99 9.47
N THR A 76 -20.39 20.45 8.32
CA THR A 76 -19.96 19.05 8.18
C THR A 76 -18.48 19.00 7.79
N SER A 77 -17.78 17.95 8.21
CA SER A 77 -16.45 17.64 7.68
C SER A 77 -16.55 17.22 6.22
N ASP A 78 -15.62 17.67 5.37
CA ASP A 78 -15.53 17.28 3.95
C ASP A 78 -15.51 15.74 3.75
N LEU A 79 -15.02 15.00 4.75
CA LEU A 79 -14.94 13.54 4.73
C LEU A 79 -16.32 12.85 4.82
N ASN A 80 -17.38 13.57 5.18
CA ASN A 80 -18.75 13.05 5.18
C ASN A 80 -19.41 13.14 3.79
N ASP A 81 -18.83 13.91 2.87
CA ASP A 81 -19.38 14.17 1.53
C ASP A 81 -18.68 13.35 0.42
N LEU A 82 -17.63 12.58 0.76
CA LEU A 82 -16.86 11.68 -0.12
C LEU A 82 -17.40 10.25 -0.09
#